data_AF-A0A2Z4IUY4-F1
#
_entry.id   AF-A0A2Z4IUY4-F1
#
_cell.length_a   1.000
_cell.length_b   1.000
_cell.length_c   1.000
_cell.angle_alpha   90.00
_cell.angle_beta   90.00
_cell.angle_gamma   90.00
#
_symmetry.space_group_name_H-M   'P 1'
#
loop_
_entity.id
_entity.type
_entity.pdbx_description
1 polymer ?
#
loop_
_entity_poly.entity_id
_entity_poly.type
_entity_poly.pdbx_seq_one_letter_code
_entity_poly.pdbx_strand_id
1 'polypeptide(L)'
;MVVAGALIIRRALQDAAAQSETASDSGYDWSQNEMNWHWRCECGAQSRGGDIKADTEYNAQRHQWRKWSKGTGHPMPEVYQKPL
;
A
#
# COMPACT_ATOMS: atom_id res chain seq x y z
N MET A 1 -17.61 -2.03 54.87
CA MET A 1 -16.56 -2.83 54.20
C MET A 1 -16.70 -2.65 52.70
N VAL A 2 -15.86 -1.82 52.06
CA VAL A 2 -15.88 -1.58 50.60
C VAL A 2 -14.50 -1.95 50.07
N VAL A 3 -14.29 -3.22 49.72
CA VAL A 3 -12.98 -3.70 49.19
C VAL A 3 -13.13 -4.39 47.81
N ALA A 4 -14.34 -4.41 47.23
CA ALA A 4 -14.58 -5.08 45.94
C ALA A 4 -14.33 -4.17 44.71
N GLY A 5 -14.39 -2.84 44.86
CA GLY A 5 -14.31 -1.92 43.71
C GLY A 5 -12.91 -1.68 43.15
N ALA A 6 -11.87 -1.72 44.00
CA ALA A 6 -10.51 -1.38 43.59
C ALA A 6 -9.81 -2.47 42.76
N LEU A 7 -10.24 -3.73 42.91
CA LEU A 7 -9.62 -4.87 42.23
C LEU A 7 -10.06 -4.97 40.76
N ILE A 8 -11.31 -4.61 40.46
CA ILE A 8 -11.88 -4.63 39.11
C ILE A 8 -11.23 -3.54 38.25
N ILE A 9 -11.00 -2.35 38.82
CA ILE A 9 -10.36 -1.22 38.13
C ILE A 9 -8.92 -1.56 37.73
N ARG A 10 -8.16 -2.26 38.59
CA ARG A 10 -6.78 -2.65 38.28
C ARG A 10 -6.68 -3.66 37.13
N ARG A 11 -7.63 -4.60 37.04
CA ARG A 11 -7.68 -5.59 35.94
C ARG A 11 -7.98 -4.91 34.61
N ALA A 12 -8.96 -4.01 34.57
CA ALA A 12 -9.32 -3.26 33.37
C ALA A 12 -8.18 -2.37 32.86
N LEU A 13 -7.37 -1.78 33.76
CA LEU A 13 -6.21 -0.98 33.39
C LEU A 13 -5.04 -1.84 32.86
N GLN A 14 -4.85 -3.05 33.40
CA GLN A 14 -3.84 -3.99 32.90
C GLN A 14 -4.21 -4.54 31.52
N ASP A 15 -5.50 -4.82 31.27
CA ASP A 15 -5.98 -5.26 29.95
C ASP A 15 -5.87 -4.14 28.89
N ALA A 16 -6.04 -2.87 29.28
CA ALA A 16 -5.81 -1.72 28.39
C ALA A 16 -4.32 -1.48 28.09
N ALA A 17 -3.42 -1.72 29.05
CA ALA A 17 -1.99 -1.63 28.84
C ALA A 17 -1.46 -2.77 27.95
N ALA A 18 -1.99 -3.98 28.09
CA ALA A 18 -1.65 -5.13 27.24
C ALA A 18 -2.07 -4.93 25.77
N GLN A 19 -3.11 -4.14 25.51
CA GLN A 19 -3.54 -3.80 24.14
C GLN A 19 -2.65 -2.73 23.47
N SER A 20 -1.84 -2.00 24.24
CA SER A 20 -0.96 -0.96 23.70
C SER A 20 0.36 -1.48 23.13
N GLU A 21 0.75 -2.70 23.49
CA GLU A 21 1.99 -3.33 22.98
C GLU A 21 1.79 -4.10 21.66
N THR A 22 0.54 -4.31 21.24
CA THR A 22 0.18 -4.93 19.95
C THR A 22 -0.03 -3.91 18.83
N ALA A 23 0.54 -2.71 18.94
CA ALA A 23 0.44 -1.66 17.94
C ALA A 23 1.83 -1.34 17.35
N SER A 24 2.47 -2.30 16.67
CA SER A 24 3.66 -2.04 15.84
C SER A 24 3.90 -3.13 14.80
N ASP A 25 2.84 -3.56 14.12
CA ASP A 25 2.99 -4.10 12.77
C ASP A 25 1.76 -3.65 11.99
N SER A 26 1.89 -2.56 11.24
CA SER A 26 0.76 -1.95 10.54
C SER A 26 0.22 -2.82 9.40
N GLY A 27 0.71 -4.07 9.23
CA GLY A 27 0.40 -4.91 8.09
C GLY A 27 0.77 -4.24 6.76
N TYR A 28 1.56 -3.16 6.82
CA TYR A 28 1.92 -2.36 5.68
C TYR A 28 3.04 -3.09 4.96
N ASP A 29 2.69 -3.64 3.80
CA ASP A 29 3.61 -4.35 2.93
C ASP A 29 4.67 -3.37 2.38
N TRP A 30 5.87 -3.41 2.97
CA TRP A 30 6.99 -2.54 2.59
C TRP A 30 7.57 -2.86 1.21
N SER A 31 7.26 -4.02 0.61
CA SER A 31 7.67 -4.34 -0.77
C SER A 31 7.10 -3.33 -1.79
N GLN A 32 6.00 -2.67 -1.43
CA GLN A 32 5.38 -1.63 -2.24
C GLN A 32 6.21 -0.33 -2.32
N ASN A 33 7.18 -0.16 -1.41
CA ASN A 33 8.10 0.99 -1.34
C ASN A 33 9.48 0.68 -1.93
N GLU A 34 9.71 -0.52 -2.45
CA GLU A 34 10.93 -0.82 -3.19
C GLU A 34 10.96 0.01 -4.48
N MET A 35 12.09 0.65 -4.80
CA MET A 35 12.24 1.47 -6.01
C MET A 35 12.55 0.61 -7.24
N ASN A 36 11.77 -0.45 -7.45
CA ASN A 36 11.95 -1.45 -8.50
C ASN A 36 10.64 -1.79 -9.23
N TRP A 37 9.64 -0.91 -9.16
CA TRP A 37 8.39 -1.06 -9.88
C TRP A 37 8.48 -0.47 -11.29
N HIS A 38 7.81 -1.14 -12.22
CA HIS A 38 7.79 -0.81 -13.64
C HIS A 38 6.38 -0.97 -14.21
N TRP A 39 6.10 -0.28 -15.31
CA TRP A 39 4.92 -0.54 -16.13
C TRP A 39 5.29 -0.71 -17.59
N ARG A 40 4.50 -1.52 -18.31
CA ARG A 40 4.60 -1.70 -19.77
C ARG A 40 3.22 -1.73 -20.39
N CYS A 41 3.12 -1.30 -21.65
CA CYS A 41 1.87 -1.28 -22.40
C CYS A 41 2.09 -1.93 -23.77
N GLU A 42 1.10 -2.69 -24.25
CA GLU A 42 1.15 -3.38 -25.55
C GLU A 42 1.40 -2.42 -26.73
N CYS A 43 1.08 -1.13 -26.58
CA CYS A 43 1.40 -0.11 -27.57
C CYS A 43 2.91 0.21 -27.71
N GLY A 44 3.78 -0.45 -26.93
CA GLY A 44 5.22 -0.28 -26.92
C GLY A 44 5.74 0.76 -25.92
N ALA A 45 4.87 1.44 -25.19
CA ALA A 45 5.28 2.36 -24.13
C ALA A 45 5.62 1.62 -22.83
N GLN A 46 6.64 2.09 -22.11
CA GLN A 46 7.06 1.52 -20.83
C GLN A 46 7.67 2.59 -19.91
N SER A 47 7.71 2.29 -18.60
CA SER A 47 8.42 3.13 -17.63
C SER A 47 9.93 3.06 -17.81
N ARG A 48 10.64 4.06 -17.28
CA ARG A 48 12.10 4.01 -17.12
C ARG A 48 12.53 3.19 -15.90
N GLY A 49 11.58 2.87 -15.01
CA GLY A 49 11.83 2.17 -13.76
C GLY A 49 12.33 3.07 -12.66
N GLY A 50 12.55 2.46 -11.49
CA GLY A 50 13.08 3.16 -10.32
C GLY A 50 12.03 3.89 -9.49
N ASP A 51 10.76 3.47 -9.57
CA ASP A 51 9.64 4.08 -8.85
C ASP A 51 9.10 3.11 -7.80
N ILE A 52 8.37 3.64 -6.80
CA ILE A 52 7.49 2.84 -5.92
C ILE A 52 6.25 2.37 -6.69
N LYS A 53 5.52 1.39 -6.14
CA LYS A 53 4.33 0.86 -6.83
C LYS A 53 3.27 1.92 -7.09
N ALA A 54 2.97 2.74 -6.09
CA ALA A 54 1.90 3.74 -6.18
C ALA A 54 2.15 4.73 -7.35
N ASP A 55 3.39 5.21 -7.49
CA ASP A 55 3.79 6.10 -8.57
C ASP A 55 3.77 5.38 -9.93
N THR A 56 4.17 4.11 -9.95
CA THR A 56 4.13 3.27 -11.14
C THR A 56 2.70 3.05 -11.64
N GLU A 57 1.77 2.73 -10.74
CA GLU A 57 0.33 2.59 -11.03
C GLU A 57 -0.28 3.90 -11.52
N TYR A 58 0.04 5.01 -10.87
CA TYR A 58 -0.40 6.34 -11.29
C TYR A 58 0.08 6.67 -12.71
N ASN A 59 1.35 6.40 -13.01
CA ASN A 59 1.94 6.64 -14.32
C ASN A 59 1.32 5.75 -15.41
N ALA A 60 1.03 4.48 -15.10
CA ALA A 60 0.30 3.56 -15.97
C ALA A 60 -1.11 4.09 -16.31
N GLN A 61 -1.90 4.48 -15.30
CA GLN A 61 -3.24 5.03 -15.50
C GLN A 61 -3.21 6.32 -16.32
N ARG A 62 -2.27 7.22 -16.02
CA ARG A 62 -2.06 8.45 -16.82
C ARG A 62 -1.79 8.15 -18.28
N HIS A 63 -0.99 7.12 -18.57
CA HIS A 63 -0.73 6.72 -19.94
C HIS A 63 -2.02 6.28 -20.65
N GLN A 64 -2.83 5.44 -19.99
CA GLN A 64 -4.12 5.00 -20.52
C GLN A 64 -5.06 6.19 -20.79
N TRP A 65 -5.24 7.12 -19.84
CA TRP A 65 -6.13 8.27 -20.02
C TRP A 65 -5.71 9.17 -21.19
N ARG A 66 -4.40 9.41 -21.35
CA ARG A 66 -3.86 10.21 -22.46
C ARG A 66 -4.08 9.59 -23.83
N LYS A 67 -4.25 8.27 -23.89
CA LYS A 67 -4.46 7.52 -25.13
C LYS A 67 -5.95 7.32 -25.41
N TRP A 68 -6.73 7.05 -24.36
CA TRP A 68 -8.18 7.00 -24.42
C TRP A 68 -8.79 8.32 -24.94
N SER A 69 -8.25 9.46 -24.52
CA SER A 69 -8.69 10.77 -25.03
C SER A 69 -8.46 10.98 -26.53
N LYS A 70 -7.69 10.09 -27.19
CA LYS A 70 -7.46 10.10 -28.64
C LYS A 70 -8.41 9.19 -29.43
N GLY A 71 -9.46 8.66 -28.79
CA GLY A 71 -10.60 8.03 -29.45
C GLY A 71 -10.39 6.59 -29.92
N THR A 72 -9.25 5.98 -29.62
CA THR A 72 -9.00 4.55 -29.85
C THR A 72 -8.91 3.86 -28.49
N GLY A 73 -9.66 2.77 -28.32
CA GLY A 73 -9.53 1.92 -27.14
C GLY A 73 -8.06 1.55 -26.96
N HIS A 74 -7.51 1.88 -25.79
CA HIS A 74 -6.09 1.72 -25.51
C HIS A 74 -5.90 0.65 -24.44
N PRO A 75 -5.00 -0.32 -24.65
CA PRO A 75 -4.78 -1.40 -23.69
C PRO A 75 -4.32 -0.84 -22.34
N MET A 76 -4.85 -1.41 -21.25
CA MET A 76 -4.42 -1.09 -19.90
C MET A 76 -2.95 -1.49 -19.73
N PRO A 77 -2.06 -0.60 -19.24
CA PRO A 77 -0.69 -0.99 -18.95
C PRO A 77 -0.62 -1.98 -17.80
N GLU A 78 0.29 -2.94 -17.90
CA GLU A 78 0.62 -3.89 -16.84
C GLU A 78 1.66 -3.27 -15.91
N VAL A 79 1.44 -3.38 -14.60
CA VAL A 79 2.37 -2.96 -13.54
C VAL A 79 3.01 -4.21 -12.94
N TYR A 80 4.33 -4.20 -12.81
CA TYR A 80 5.11 -5.34 -12.33
C TYR A 80 6.35 -4.88 -11.56
N GLN A 81 6.84 -5.75 -10.68
CA GLN A 81 8.08 -5.55 -9.95
C GLN A 81 9.22 -6.27 -10.69
N LYS A 82 10.38 -5.63 -10.86
CA LYS A 82 11.58 -6.33 -11.33
C LYS A 82 12.40 -6.81 -10.14
N PRO A 83 12.90 -8.05 -10.15
CA PRO A 83 13.92 -8.46 -9.18
C PRO A 83 15.17 -7.59 -9.36
N LEU A 84 15.76 -7.19 -8.23
CA LEU A 84 17.00 -6.40 -8.18
C LEU A 84 18.20 -7.18 -8.72
#